data_AF-A0A2A9FVQ4-F1
#
_entry.id   AF-A0A2A9FVQ4-F1
#
_cell.length_a   1.000
_cell.length_b   1.000
_cell.length_c   1.000
_cell.angle_alpha   90.00
_cell.angle_beta   90.00
_cell.angle_gamma   90.00
#
_symmetry.space_group_name_H-M   'P 1'
#
loop_
_entity.id
_entity.type
_entity.pdbx_description
1 polymer ?
#
loop_
_entity_poly.entity_id
_entity_poly.type
_entity_poly.pdbx_seq_one_letter_code
_entity_poly.pdbx_strand_id
1 'polypeptide(L)'
;MVVNKFNILLSSGLVALAGCATQPPPFEDNFPPPSAGLGGEVIVDDSASTAFFDGPWKASSHSRGYLGEGYHVIPRGNGDNFAVWNLELIDYFDIYVRWASHANRASNARYEVHHLDDSNRLVVSTVTVDQRSGGGEWFKLGTYKISSLTGRVQIRDDANGYVVADAVKFVPVYSAATEPAVLDSDGDGMDDGFEKLVGLNPNDPKDGALDLDGDGVTNLEEYYVGTDPTRADTDSDGIPDGYELSYGLDPTINDASQDLDGDGSLNIDEYSAGSDPSDEVSLPESGPALSWSTPTSREDGSVLDVSEIDHYEIQYFPVYAAEIVTLDDNSGFFNIVGSNVAVSSATSGYLGAGYHPIAPGDGSVFAKWSFFDLNPGIPYALEARWTASSNHSQKATYRIGFKGDVEEISIQGPAIDQRTSGGQWVKVAEFTPSDSSAVVELPSETDGYVIADAVRLNPNAVSTMSTMIVPGSQQSVKIEEKLPAGSWNFQIRTIDSDGAASRFSEPATMTVQ
;
A
#
# COMPACT_ATOMS: atom_id res chain seq x y z
N MET A 1 30.91 -6.33 -44.17
CA MET A 1 29.98 -6.89 -43.18
C MET A 1 29.99 -5.94 -41.99
N VAL A 2 29.24 -4.84 -42.10
CA VAL A 2 29.12 -3.83 -41.05
C VAL A 2 27.77 -4.10 -40.42
N VAL A 3 27.76 -4.67 -39.21
CA VAL A 3 26.56 -4.83 -38.41
C VAL A 3 26.27 -3.47 -37.80
N ASN A 4 25.37 -2.69 -38.43
CA ASN A 4 24.85 -1.48 -37.81
C ASN A 4 24.00 -1.91 -36.62
N LYS A 5 24.45 -1.58 -35.41
CA LYS A 5 23.67 -1.75 -34.18
C LYS A 5 22.48 -0.78 -34.24
N PHE A 6 21.28 -1.33 -34.29
CA PHE A 6 20.04 -0.57 -34.11
C PHE A 6 19.92 -0.22 -32.63
N ASN A 7 19.94 1.08 -32.30
CA ASN A 7 19.82 1.54 -30.92
C ASN A 7 18.39 2.03 -30.68
N ILE A 8 17.69 1.35 -29.77
CA ILE A 8 16.57 1.91 -29.03
C ILE A 8 17.17 2.89 -28.01
N LEU A 9 16.73 4.14 -28.02
CA LEU A 9 17.18 5.15 -27.06
C LEU A 9 16.17 5.17 -25.92
N LEU A 10 16.61 4.75 -24.74
CA LEU A 10 15.81 4.80 -23.52
C LEU A 10 16.17 6.09 -22.80
N SER A 11 15.22 7.02 -22.69
CA SER A 11 15.36 8.12 -21.74
C SER A 11 14.96 7.59 -20.37
N SER A 12 15.95 7.36 -19.51
CA SER A 12 15.72 7.12 -18.09
C SER A 12 15.29 8.44 -17.44
N GLY A 13 13.98 8.70 -17.47
CA GLY A 13 13.35 9.57 -16.49
C GLY A 13 13.38 8.83 -15.16
N LEU A 14 14.16 9.34 -14.23
CA LEU A 14 14.01 9.00 -12.83
C LEU A 14 12.67 9.61 -12.40
N VAL A 15 11.79 8.79 -11.83
CA VAL A 15 10.94 9.04 -10.66
C VAL A 15 9.86 7.96 -10.67
N ALA A 16 9.61 7.44 -9.48
CA ALA A 16 8.77 6.30 -9.21
C ALA A 16 7.30 6.68 -9.26
N LEU A 17 6.48 5.84 -9.88
CA LEU A 17 5.22 5.31 -9.35
C LEU A 17 4.58 4.37 -10.38
N ALA A 18 4.13 3.22 -9.88
CA ALA A 18 3.05 2.43 -10.46
C ALA A 18 1.75 2.97 -9.83
N GLY A 19 0.61 3.06 -10.50
CA GLY A 19 0.13 2.28 -11.65
C GLY A 19 -1.19 1.61 -11.27
N CYS A 20 -2.29 2.29 -11.57
CA CYS A 20 -3.65 1.93 -11.21
C CYS A 20 -4.19 0.67 -11.94
N ALA A 21 -5.17 -0.04 -11.35
CA ALA A 21 -6.39 -0.54 -12.02
C ALA A 21 -7.04 -1.80 -11.37
N THR A 22 -8.34 -1.65 -11.13
CA THR A 22 -9.40 -2.64 -10.82
C THR A 22 -9.35 -3.32 -9.44
N GLN A 23 -9.65 -2.56 -8.39
CA GLN A 23 -10.05 -3.15 -7.13
C GLN A 23 -11.59 -3.08 -6.97
N PRO A 24 -12.23 -4.07 -6.30
CA PRO A 24 -13.45 -3.78 -5.55
C PRO A 24 -13.14 -2.61 -4.58
N PRO A 25 -14.12 -1.79 -4.12
CA PRO A 25 -13.82 -0.56 -3.37
C PRO A 25 -12.71 -0.83 -2.35
N PRO A 26 -11.59 -0.08 -2.37
CA PRO A 26 -10.47 -0.34 -1.48
C PRO A 26 -10.80 0.21 -0.10
N PHE A 27 -11.84 -0.34 0.53
CA PHE A 27 -12.17 -0.15 1.93
C PHE A 27 -12.87 -1.41 2.43
N GLU A 28 -12.10 -2.44 2.77
CA GLU A 28 -12.50 -3.32 3.88
C GLU A 28 -11.43 -3.20 4.97
N ASP A 29 -11.79 -2.38 5.95
CA ASP A 29 -11.55 -2.49 7.38
C ASP A 29 -10.49 -3.49 7.86
N ASN A 30 -9.38 -2.93 8.32
CA ASN A 30 -8.83 -3.35 9.61
C ASN A 30 -8.70 -2.14 10.55
N PHE A 31 -9.77 -1.36 10.63
CA PHE A 31 -10.01 -0.58 11.83
C PHE A 31 -10.52 -1.53 12.92
N PRO A 32 -9.99 -1.44 14.15
CA PRO A 32 -10.57 -2.15 15.27
C PRO A 32 -12.07 -1.80 15.37
N PRO A 33 -12.92 -2.72 15.87
CA PRO A 33 -14.37 -2.53 15.87
C PRO A 33 -14.76 -1.19 16.50
N PRO A 34 -15.85 -0.56 16.02
CA PRO A 34 -16.30 0.72 16.50
C PRO A 34 -16.47 0.65 18.02
N SER A 35 -15.68 1.44 18.74
CA SER A 35 -16.10 1.85 20.06
C SER A 35 -17.22 2.87 19.86
N ALA A 36 -18.44 2.35 19.72
CA ALA A 36 -19.66 3.13 19.85
C ALA A 36 -19.53 4.05 21.08
N GLY A 37 -19.55 5.36 20.85
CA GLY A 37 -19.30 6.34 21.90
C GLY A 37 -19.52 7.76 21.44
N LEU A 38 -20.79 8.13 21.26
CA LEU A 38 -21.24 9.53 21.26
C LEU A 38 -20.56 10.33 22.39
N GLY A 39 -19.83 11.40 22.03
CA GLY A 39 -19.75 12.66 22.79
C GLY A 39 -18.87 12.75 24.05
N GLY A 40 -17.69 12.12 24.10
CA GLY A 40 -16.75 12.24 25.23
C GLY A 40 -15.42 12.94 24.88
N GLU A 41 -14.74 13.50 25.89
CA GLU A 41 -13.31 13.85 25.78
C GLU A 41 -12.51 12.61 25.33
N VAL A 42 -11.76 12.74 24.24
CA VAL A 42 -10.89 11.67 23.72
C VAL A 42 -9.45 12.03 24.00
N ILE A 43 -8.70 11.07 24.54
CA ILE A 43 -7.25 11.20 24.73
C ILE A 43 -6.57 10.06 23.98
N VAL A 44 -5.67 10.41 23.07
CA VAL A 44 -4.85 9.46 22.32
C VAL A 44 -3.42 9.58 22.82
N ASP A 45 -2.97 8.53 23.52
CA ASP A 45 -1.60 8.37 24.04
C ASP A 45 -0.66 7.83 22.95
N ASP A 46 0.65 7.94 23.11
CA ASP A 46 1.63 7.44 22.12
C ASP A 46 1.67 5.92 22.05
N SER A 47 1.08 5.23 23.01
CA SER A 47 0.87 3.78 22.99
C SER A 47 -0.47 3.34 22.39
N ALA A 48 -1.33 4.28 21.99
CA ALA A 48 -2.63 3.97 21.41
C ALA A 48 -2.49 3.40 19.98
N SER A 49 -3.41 2.51 19.59
CA SER A 49 -3.42 1.94 18.22
C SER A 49 -3.68 2.97 17.12
N THR A 50 -4.26 4.12 17.47
CA THR A 50 -4.52 5.25 16.57
C THR A 50 -3.38 6.28 16.56
N ALA A 51 -2.26 5.99 17.25
CA ALA A 51 -1.02 6.76 17.16
C ALA A 51 -0.01 6.02 16.27
N PHE A 52 0.51 6.71 15.26
CA PHE A 52 1.46 6.16 14.29
C PHE A 52 2.78 6.92 14.31
N PHE A 53 3.88 6.19 14.16
CA PHE A 53 5.24 6.74 14.22
C PHE A 53 6.03 6.25 13.02
N ASP A 54 6.49 7.17 12.19
CA ASP A 54 7.42 6.89 11.09
C ASP A 54 8.81 7.44 11.42
N GLY A 55 9.82 6.61 11.18
CA GLY A 55 11.22 6.91 11.49
C GLY A 55 11.73 6.36 12.84
N PRO A 56 13.00 6.66 13.19
CA PRO A 56 13.72 6.03 14.30
C PRO A 56 13.37 6.64 15.68
N TRP A 57 12.08 6.78 15.98
CA TRP A 57 11.58 7.21 17.28
C TRP A 57 12.00 6.24 18.39
N LYS A 58 12.40 6.78 19.55
CA LYS A 58 12.83 5.98 20.70
C LYS A 58 11.88 6.18 21.86
N ALA A 59 11.29 5.10 22.35
CA ALA A 59 10.54 5.11 23.60
C ALA A 59 11.43 5.47 24.80
N SER A 60 10.90 6.26 25.73
CA SER A 60 11.58 6.66 26.95
C SER A 60 10.56 7.01 28.04
N SER A 61 10.96 6.85 29.30
CA SER A 61 10.16 7.26 30.46
C SER A 61 10.98 8.11 31.44
N HIS A 62 12.14 8.61 30.97
CA HIS A 62 13.17 9.24 31.80
C HIS A 62 12.76 10.63 32.32
N SER A 63 12.27 11.49 31.43
CA SER A 63 11.77 12.81 31.79
C SER A 63 10.31 12.71 32.20
N ARG A 64 9.90 13.27 33.34
CA ARG A 64 8.49 13.28 33.75
C ARG A 64 7.67 14.25 32.88
N GLY A 65 6.35 14.09 32.89
CA GLY A 65 5.42 14.98 32.17
C GLY A 65 4.65 14.29 31.04
N TYR A 66 4.97 13.03 30.74
CA TYR A 66 4.21 12.21 29.80
C TYR A 66 2.88 11.71 30.39
N LEU A 67 2.02 11.16 29.53
CA LEU A 67 0.87 10.35 29.86
C LEU A 67 1.23 8.86 29.63
N GLY A 68 0.49 7.93 30.25
CA GLY A 68 0.74 6.50 30.00
C GLY A 68 2.09 5.98 30.55
N GLU A 69 2.68 5.02 29.84
CA GLU A 69 3.89 4.30 30.26
C GLU A 69 5.20 5.02 29.91
N GLY A 70 5.16 5.98 28.98
CA GLY A 70 6.35 6.64 28.46
C GLY A 70 6.00 7.72 27.44
N TYR A 71 6.98 8.07 26.62
CA TYR A 71 6.84 8.96 25.47
C TYR A 71 7.83 8.51 24.41
N HIS A 72 7.63 8.94 23.18
CA HIS A 72 8.58 8.77 22.09
C HIS A 72 9.41 10.04 21.87
N VAL A 73 10.69 9.86 21.55
CA VAL A 73 11.61 10.97 21.30
C VAL A 73 12.51 10.68 20.11
N ILE A 74 12.71 11.72 19.29
CA ILE A 74 13.58 11.70 18.12
C ILE A 74 14.53 12.90 18.14
N PRO A 75 15.81 12.75 17.74
CA PRO A 75 16.68 13.92 17.51
C PRO A 75 16.15 14.76 16.35
N ARG A 76 16.57 16.03 16.28
CA ARG A 76 16.27 16.88 15.13
C ARG A 76 16.68 16.23 13.80
N GLY A 77 15.82 16.34 12.80
CA GLY A 77 16.05 15.95 11.41
C GLY A 77 15.57 17.02 10.45
N ASN A 78 15.11 16.60 9.26
CA ASN A 78 14.72 17.49 8.16
C ASN A 78 13.21 17.47 7.88
N GLY A 79 12.41 16.76 8.67
CA GLY A 79 10.96 16.64 8.50
C GLY A 79 10.48 15.30 7.96
N ASP A 80 11.40 14.41 7.57
CA ASP A 80 11.09 13.10 6.97
C ASP A 80 10.46 12.13 7.97
N ASN A 81 10.77 12.28 9.28
CA ASN A 81 10.24 11.42 10.33
C ASN A 81 9.11 12.14 11.09
N PHE A 82 8.03 11.44 11.38
CA PHE A 82 6.84 12.04 11.97
C PHE A 82 6.11 11.12 12.96
N ALA A 83 5.27 11.73 13.80
CA ALA A 83 4.29 11.05 14.62
C ALA A 83 2.91 11.66 14.37
N VAL A 84 1.88 10.81 14.29
CA VAL A 84 0.51 11.18 13.94
C VAL A 84 -0.46 10.58 14.96
N TRP A 85 -1.45 11.37 15.35
CA TRP A 85 -2.62 10.93 16.10
C TRP A 85 -3.86 11.17 15.25
N ASN A 86 -4.49 10.08 14.81
CA ASN A 86 -5.72 10.13 14.00
C ASN A 86 -6.94 10.27 14.91
N LEU A 87 -7.95 10.99 14.42
CA LEU A 87 -9.25 11.10 15.08
C LEU A 87 -10.35 10.61 14.14
N GLU A 88 -10.96 9.49 14.52
CA GLU A 88 -12.12 8.91 13.83
C GLU A 88 -13.44 9.52 14.35
N LEU A 89 -13.47 10.84 14.58
CA LEU A 89 -14.65 11.56 15.08
C LEU A 89 -14.88 12.86 14.29
N ILE A 90 -16.14 13.21 14.12
CA ILE A 90 -16.57 14.38 13.34
C ILE A 90 -17.27 15.37 14.27
N ASP A 91 -16.59 16.48 14.59
CA ASP A 91 -17.15 17.61 15.35
C ASP A 91 -16.15 18.78 15.38
N TYR A 92 -16.52 19.89 16.01
CA TYR A 92 -15.58 20.89 16.50
C TYR A 92 -14.88 20.39 17.76
N PHE A 93 -13.55 20.40 17.76
CA PHE A 93 -12.75 20.02 18.91
C PHE A 93 -11.80 21.13 19.34
N ASP A 94 -11.75 21.37 20.65
CA ASP A 94 -10.60 21.96 21.29
C ASP A 94 -9.49 20.89 21.37
N ILE A 95 -8.41 21.11 20.61
CA ILE A 95 -7.29 20.17 20.51
C ILE A 95 -6.17 20.61 21.44
N TYR A 96 -5.68 19.68 22.25
CA TYR A 96 -4.58 19.87 23.20
C TYR A 96 -3.49 18.83 22.99
N VAL A 97 -2.25 19.19 23.31
CA VAL A 97 -1.12 18.27 23.31
C VAL A 97 -0.37 18.31 24.64
N ARG A 98 0.28 17.20 24.98
CA ARG A 98 1.07 17.00 26.19
C ARG A 98 2.41 16.36 25.82
N TRP A 99 3.46 16.64 26.60
CA TRP A 99 4.80 16.11 26.36
C TRP A 99 5.65 16.03 27.63
N ALA A 100 6.75 15.28 27.55
CA ALA A 100 7.79 15.23 28.58
C ALA A 100 8.86 16.33 28.36
N SER A 101 8.80 17.40 29.16
CA SER A 101 9.70 18.55 29.01
C SER A 101 11.11 18.29 29.52
N HIS A 102 12.11 18.83 28.81
CA HIS A 102 13.52 18.82 29.24
C HIS A 102 14.33 19.90 28.51
N ALA A 103 15.45 20.34 29.09
CA ALA A 103 16.25 21.45 28.54
C ALA A 103 16.85 21.18 27.13
N ASN A 104 16.90 19.92 26.68
CA ASN A 104 17.40 19.53 25.36
C ASN A 104 16.28 19.32 24.31
N ARG A 105 15.02 19.59 24.65
CA ARG A 105 13.91 19.49 23.70
C ARG A 105 13.92 20.68 22.73
N ALA A 106 13.25 20.49 21.60
CA ALA A 106 13.04 21.53 20.62
C ALA A 106 12.27 22.70 21.23
N SER A 107 12.69 23.92 20.92
CA SER A 107 11.95 25.14 21.27
C SER A 107 10.95 25.58 20.20
N ASN A 108 10.91 24.85 19.09
CA ASN A 108 10.10 25.16 17.92
C ASN A 108 9.49 23.89 17.31
N ALA A 109 9.08 22.94 18.13
CA ALA A 109 8.40 21.75 17.66
C ALA A 109 7.08 22.17 16.97
N ARG A 110 6.89 21.75 15.71
CA ARG A 110 5.73 22.15 14.91
C ARG A 110 4.68 21.05 14.95
N TYR A 111 3.53 21.37 15.52
CA TYR A 111 2.33 20.56 15.38
C TYR A 111 1.52 21.05 14.19
N GLU A 112 1.14 20.12 13.32
CA GLU A 112 0.29 20.34 12.16
C GLU A 112 -1.07 19.70 12.47
N VAL A 113 -2.13 20.51 12.41
CA VAL A 113 -3.50 20.04 12.57
C VAL A 113 -4.15 20.06 11.20
N HIS A 114 -4.53 18.89 10.69
CA HIS A 114 -5.31 18.74 9.47
C HIS A 114 -6.79 18.78 9.86
N HIS A 115 -7.52 19.74 9.33
CA HIS A 115 -8.90 20.03 9.73
C HIS A 115 -9.68 20.69 8.58
N LEU A 116 -10.99 20.80 8.72
CA LEU A 116 -11.83 21.53 7.79
C LEU A 116 -11.89 23.02 8.17
N ASP A 117 -11.91 23.91 7.18
CA ASP A 117 -12.22 25.33 7.37
C ASP A 117 -13.75 25.57 7.42
N ASP A 118 -14.16 26.84 7.57
CA ASP A 118 -15.59 27.21 7.63
C ASP A 118 -16.34 26.96 6.30
N SER A 119 -15.62 26.68 5.22
CA SER A 119 -16.16 26.29 3.90
C SER A 119 -15.97 24.79 3.65
N ASN A 120 -15.70 23.99 4.69
CA ASN A 120 -15.50 22.54 4.63
C ASN A 120 -14.29 22.09 3.80
N ARG A 121 -13.30 22.95 3.57
CA ARG A 121 -12.07 22.58 2.85
C ARG A 121 -11.02 22.03 3.79
N LEU A 122 -10.34 20.97 3.39
CA LEU A 122 -9.21 20.44 4.14
C LEU A 122 -8.07 21.47 4.15
N VAL A 123 -7.67 21.88 5.34
CA VAL A 123 -6.60 22.85 5.57
C VAL A 123 -5.68 22.37 6.68
N VAL A 124 -4.42 22.83 6.63
CA VAL A 124 -3.41 22.49 7.63
C VAL A 124 -3.03 23.73 8.44
N SER A 125 -3.37 23.71 9.73
CA SER A 125 -2.95 24.74 10.68
C SER A 125 -1.68 24.30 11.41
N THR A 126 -0.62 25.11 11.33
CA THR A 126 0.64 24.86 12.06
C THR A 126 0.71 25.67 13.36
N VAL A 127 0.99 24.99 14.47
CA VAL A 127 1.24 25.60 15.79
C VAL A 127 2.64 25.23 16.28
N THR A 128 3.45 26.23 16.62
CA THR A 128 4.81 26.02 17.15
C THR A 128 4.80 25.98 18.66
N VAL A 129 5.43 24.96 19.24
CA VAL A 129 5.45 24.69 20.69
C VAL A 129 6.90 24.57 21.19
N ASP A 130 7.20 25.21 22.33
CA ASP A 130 8.47 25.06 23.05
C ASP A 130 8.38 23.89 24.04
N GLN A 131 8.96 22.74 23.68
CA GLN A 131 8.89 21.53 24.49
C GLN A 131 9.88 21.51 25.66
N ARG A 132 10.66 22.59 25.89
CA ARG A 132 11.63 22.64 27.00
C ARG A 132 10.99 22.88 28.36
N SER A 133 9.77 23.40 28.36
CA SER A 133 8.95 23.71 29.54
C SER A 133 7.50 23.24 29.31
N GLY A 134 6.63 23.41 30.31
CA GLY A 134 5.19 23.07 30.19
C GLY A 134 4.86 21.58 30.15
N GLY A 135 5.85 20.70 30.26
CA GLY A 135 5.62 19.26 30.21
C GLY A 135 4.80 18.76 31.40
N GLY A 136 3.85 17.88 31.14
CA GLY A 136 2.86 17.42 32.13
C GLY A 136 1.56 18.23 32.18
N GLU A 137 1.48 19.34 31.45
CA GLU A 137 0.25 20.13 31.29
C GLU A 137 -0.34 19.93 29.87
N TRP A 138 -1.64 20.20 29.71
CA TRP A 138 -2.30 20.17 28.41
C TRP A 138 -2.21 21.55 27.75
N PHE A 139 -1.53 21.64 26.62
CA PHE A 139 -1.39 22.88 25.84
C PHE A 139 -2.38 22.89 24.69
N LYS A 140 -3.24 23.91 24.62
CA LYS A 140 -4.23 24.04 23.53
C LYS A 140 -3.57 24.48 22.23
N LEU A 141 -3.74 23.71 21.16
CA LEU A 141 -3.33 24.09 19.81
C LEU A 141 -4.35 25.07 19.20
N GLY A 142 -5.64 24.77 19.32
CA GLY A 142 -6.72 25.56 18.76
C GLY A 142 -8.08 24.89 18.86
N THR A 143 -9.04 25.42 18.13
CA THR A 143 -10.39 24.86 17.97
C THR A 143 -10.59 24.61 16.48
N TYR A 144 -10.94 23.39 16.11
CA TYR A 144 -10.92 22.93 14.72
C TYR A 144 -12.12 22.06 14.41
N LYS A 145 -12.69 22.18 13.20
CA LYS A 145 -13.68 21.24 12.67
C LYS A 145 -12.94 20.01 12.15
N ILE A 146 -13.15 18.84 12.75
CA ILE A 146 -12.45 17.61 12.40
C ILE A 146 -13.41 16.68 11.66
N SER A 147 -12.90 15.96 10.67
CA SER A 147 -13.59 14.88 9.95
C SER A 147 -12.91 13.55 10.28
N SER A 148 -13.70 12.46 10.33
CA SER A 148 -13.27 11.07 10.51
C SER A 148 -12.27 10.61 9.44
N LEU A 149 -12.37 11.14 8.22
CA LEU A 149 -11.60 10.68 7.06
C LEU A 149 -10.21 11.34 6.98
N THR A 150 -10.08 12.61 7.39
CA THR A 150 -8.88 13.41 7.13
C THR A 150 -8.28 14.08 8.38
N GLY A 151 -9.01 14.03 9.50
CA GLY A 151 -8.69 14.66 10.77
C GLY A 151 -7.50 14.04 11.50
N ARG A 152 -6.40 14.81 11.63
CA ARG A 152 -5.21 14.35 12.36
C ARG A 152 -4.38 15.47 12.96
N VAL A 153 -3.66 15.13 14.02
CA VAL A 153 -2.57 15.95 14.57
C VAL A 153 -1.25 15.27 14.26
N GLN A 154 -0.31 16.00 13.69
CA GLN A 154 1.00 15.51 13.27
C GLN A 154 2.11 16.35 13.89
N ILE A 155 3.23 15.72 14.21
CA ILE A 155 4.48 16.39 14.59
C ILE A 155 5.66 15.78 13.83
N ARG A 156 6.57 16.64 13.35
CA ARG A 156 7.74 16.24 12.56
C ARG A 156 9.05 16.54 13.27
N ASP A 157 10.13 15.89 12.84
CA ASP A 157 11.47 16.09 13.40
C ASP A 157 12.22 17.34 12.88
N ASP A 158 11.61 18.15 11.99
CA ASP A 158 12.12 19.47 11.54
C ASP A 158 12.04 20.52 12.66
N ALA A 159 12.97 20.40 13.61
CA ALA A 159 13.04 21.27 14.78
C ALA A 159 14.48 21.53 15.24
N ASN A 160 14.68 22.44 16.18
CA ASN A 160 16.01 22.84 16.65
C ASN A 160 16.59 21.99 17.79
N GLY A 161 15.88 20.95 18.23
CA GLY A 161 16.24 20.09 19.36
C GLY A 161 15.53 18.74 19.28
N TYR A 162 15.56 17.97 20.37
CA TYR A 162 14.81 16.70 20.41
C TYR A 162 13.31 16.97 20.37
N VAL A 163 12.61 16.30 19.47
CA VAL A 163 11.15 16.34 19.39
C VAL A 163 10.58 15.18 20.21
N VAL A 164 9.58 15.48 21.03
CA VAL A 164 8.89 14.52 21.90
C VAL A 164 7.44 14.39 21.44
N ALA A 165 6.97 13.16 21.37
CA ALA A 165 5.60 12.79 21.08
C ALA A 165 5.08 11.94 22.24
N ASP A 166 3.91 12.29 22.74
CA ASP A 166 3.30 11.70 23.94
C ASP A 166 1.78 11.62 23.70
N ALA A 167 1.00 12.62 24.10
CA ALA A 167 -0.45 12.50 24.00
C ALA A 167 -1.13 13.74 23.38
N VAL A 168 -2.23 13.47 22.68
CA VAL A 168 -3.16 14.46 22.13
C VAL A 168 -4.53 14.26 22.77
N LYS A 169 -5.20 15.36 23.08
CA LYS A 169 -6.54 15.36 23.66
C LYS A 169 -7.49 16.20 22.81
N PHE A 170 -8.66 15.64 22.54
CA PHE A 170 -9.74 16.24 21.77
C PHE A 170 -10.93 16.44 22.70
N VAL A 171 -11.36 17.69 22.88
CA VAL A 171 -12.51 18.04 23.72
C VAL A 171 -13.60 18.62 22.81
N PRO A 172 -14.76 17.96 22.66
CA PRO A 172 -15.82 18.45 21.78
C PRO A 172 -16.30 19.83 22.22
N VAL A 173 -16.50 20.71 21.26
CA VAL A 173 -17.00 22.07 21.44
C VAL A 173 -18.46 22.08 21.04
N TYR A 174 -19.32 21.83 22.02
CA TYR A 174 -20.76 22.06 21.85
C TYR A 174 -20.99 23.55 21.65
N SER A 175 -21.20 23.98 20.40
CA SER A 175 -21.47 25.38 20.08
C SER A 175 -22.83 25.80 20.66
N ALA A 176 -22.81 26.34 21.88
CA ALA A 176 -23.97 26.95 22.50
C ALA A 176 -24.18 28.39 21.98
N ALA A 177 -24.43 28.56 20.68
CA ALA A 177 -24.99 29.75 19.98
C ALA A 177 -24.74 29.57 18.46
N THR A 178 -25.70 29.46 17.54
CA THR A 178 -26.83 30.37 17.25
C THR A 178 -27.95 29.77 16.37
N GLU A 179 -28.07 28.46 16.19
CA GLU A 179 -29.24 27.89 15.47
C GLU A 179 -30.33 27.50 16.49
N PRO A 180 -31.65 27.70 16.20
CA PRO A 180 -32.69 27.11 17.02
C PRO A 180 -32.43 25.61 17.07
N ALA A 181 -32.35 25.01 18.27
CA ALA A 181 -32.13 23.58 18.44
C ALA A 181 -33.08 22.82 17.50
N VAL A 182 -32.52 22.34 16.38
CA VAL A 182 -33.27 21.59 15.40
C VAL A 182 -33.57 20.26 16.08
N LEU A 183 -34.80 19.78 15.94
CA LEU A 183 -35.20 18.54 16.57
C LEU A 183 -34.38 17.42 15.94
N ASP A 184 -33.73 16.61 16.77
CA ASP A 184 -33.04 15.37 16.41
C ASP A 184 -33.68 14.31 17.31
N SER A 185 -34.56 13.51 16.72
CA SER A 185 -35.49 12.65 17.48
C SER A 185 -34.88 11.30 17.88
N ASP A 186 -33.85 10.82 17.20
CA ASP A 186 -33.15 9.57 17.52
C ASP A 186 -31.71 9.74 17.99
N GLY A 187 -31.17 10.95 17.92
CA GLY A 187 -29.92 11.35 18.55
C GLY A 187 -28.67 10.88 17.81
N ASP A 188 -28.77 10.70 16.49
CA ASP A 188 -27.62 10.30 15.65
C ASP A 188 -26.77 11.49 15.18
N GLY A 189 -27.25 12.72 15.37
CA GLY A 189 -26.54 13.95 15.04
C GLY A 189 -27.02 14.65 13.77
N MET A 190 -27.96 14.07 13.03
CA MET A 190 -28.72 14.75 11.97
C MET A 190 -30.02 15.35 12.52
N ASP A 191 -30.54 16.38 11.85
CA ASP A 191 -31.83 16.94 12.23
C ASP A 191 -33.02 16.34 11.48
N ASP A 192 -34.15 16.20 12.18
CA ASP A 192 -35.45 15.69 11.69
C ASP A 192 -35.89 16.29 10.35
N GLY A 193 -35.49 17.53 10.09
CA GLY A 193 -35.85 18.29 8.90
C GLY A 193 -35.03 17.84 7.70
N PHE A 194 -33.72 17.74 7.90
CA PHE A 194 -32.77 17.20 6.93
C PHE A 194 -33.10 15.76 6.58
N GLU A 195 -33.28 14.88 7.56
CA GLU A 195 -33.55 13.46 7.32
C GLU A 195 -34.81 13.27 6.45
N LYS A 196 -35.88 14.03 6.74
CA LYS A 196 -37.11 14.03 5.91
C LYS A 196 -36.88 14.57 4.50
N LEU A 197 -35.94 15.51 4.32
CA LEU A 197 -35.63 16.10 3.02
C LEU A 197 -34.93 15.08 2.12
N VAL A 198 -33.95 14.36 2.66
CA VAL A 198 -33.15 13.36 1.93
C VAL A 198 -33.77 11.96 1.92
N GLY A 199 -34.85 11.76 2.70
CA GLY A 199 -35.62 10.51 2.71
C GLY A 199 -35.14 9.47 3.72
N LEU A 200 -34.32 9.89 4.68
CA LEU A 200 -33.94 9.15 5.89
C LEU A 200 -35.08 9.16 6.92
N ASN A 201 -34.91 8.38 7.99
CA ASN A 201 -35.91 8.17 9.02
C ASN A 201 -35.48 8.81 10.36
N PRO A 202 -36.14 9.91 10.77
CA PRO A 202 -35.90 10.64 12.04
C PRO A 202 -36.08 9.85 13.35
N ASN A 203 -36.28 8.55 13.29
CA ASN A 203 -36.48 7.71 14.46
C ASN A 203 -35.63 6.44 14.39
N ASP A 204 -34.69 6.33 13.45
CA ASP A 204 -33.78 5.22 13.28
C ASP A 204 -32.32 5.71 13.23
N PRO A 205 -31.62 5.76 14.38
CA PRO A 205 -30.28 6.36 14.49
C PRO A 205 -29.18 5.56 13.78
N LYS A 206 -29.55 4.51 13.06
CA LYS A 206 -28.64 3.67 12.29
C LYS A 206 -28.48 4.16 10.87
N ASP A 207 -29.46 4.87 10.33
CA ASP A 207 -29.40 5.33 8.96
C ASP A 207 -28.37 6.44 8.78
N GLY A 208 -28.07 7.25 9.79
CA GLY A 208 -26.91 8.14 9.79
C GLY A 208 -25.57 7.44 9.52
N ALA A 209 -25.40 6.18 9.93
CA ALA A 209 -24.19 5.39 9.68
C ALA A 209 -24.25 4.57 8.39
N LEU A 210 -25.33 4.64 7.61
CA LEU A 210 -25.42 4.03 6.30
C LEU A 210 -24.88 4.99 5.24
N ASP A 211 -24.45 4.41 4.12
CA ASP A 211 -24.10 5.11 2.89
C ASP A 211 -25.25 4.85 1.90
N LEU A 212 -26.08 5.88 1.66
CA LEU A 212 -27.34 5.72 0.94
C LEU A 212 -27.16 5.69 -0.58
N ASP A 213 -26.13 6.35 -1.12
CA ASP A 213 -25.88 6.45 -2.55
C ASP A 213 -24.66 5.63 -3.05
N GLY A 214 -23.86 5.11 -2.13
CA GLY A 214 -22.81 4.14 -2.38
C GLY A 214 -21.47 4.74 -2.77
N ASP A 215 -21.20 6.00 -2.43
CA ASP A 215 -19.96 6.69 -2.77
C ASP A 215 -18.83 6.51 -1.73
N GLY A 216 -19.13 5.87 -0.60
CA GLY A 216 -18.20 5.60 0.48
C GLY A 216 -18.26 6.60 1.65
N VAL A 217 -19.19 7.56 1.63
CA VAL A 217 -19.44 8.52 2.72
C VAL A 217 -20.75 8.15 3.42
N THR A 218 -20.79 8.23 4.75
CA THR A 218 -22.03 7.97 5.50
C THR A 218 -22.97 9.19 5.45
N ASN A 219 -24.28 8.95 5.55
CA ASN A 219 -25.30 10.01 5.55
C ASN A 219 -25.02 11.11 6.58
N LEU A 220 -24.51 10.72 7.76
CA LEU A 220 -24.12 11.65 8.82
C LEU A 220 -22.87 12.47 8.45
N GLU A 221 -21.87 11.84 7.81
CA GLU A 221 -20.69 12.54 7.30
C GLU A 221 -21.09 13.59 6.27
N GLU A 222 -21.95 13.21 5.32
CA GLU A 222 -22.48 14.08 4.28
C GLU A 222 -23.27 15.27 4.84
N TYR A 223 -24.11 15.02 5.85
CA TYR A 223 -24.79 16.09 6.60
C TYR A 223 -23.82 17.13 7.16
N TYR A 224 -22.67 16.70 7.68
CA TYR A 224 -21.66 17.60 8.26
C TYR A 224 -20.77 18.28 7.22
N VAL A 225 -20.48 17.64 6.09
CA VAL A 225 -19.69 18.23 4.99
C VAL A 225 -20.56 19.03 4.01
N GLY A 226 -21.89 18.93 4.11
CA GLY A 226 -22.84 19.68 3.30
C GLY A 226 -23.07 19.10 1.90
N THR A 227 -22.83 17.81 1.72
CA THR A 227 -23.15 17.06 0.49
C THR A 227 -24.57 16.47 0.56
N ASP A 228 -25.05 15.89 -0.54
CA ASP A 228 -26.41 15.33 -0.66
C ASP A 228 -26.38 13.79 -0.57
N PRO A 229 -26.86 13.18 0.54
CA PRO A 229 -26.83 11.74 0.76
C PRO A 229 -27.60 10.86 -0.23
N THR A 230 -28.26 11.48 -1.19
CA THR A 230 -28.97 10.76 -2.25
C THR A 230 -28.20 10.77 -3.56
N ARG A 231 -26.99 11.33 -3.58
CA ARG A 231 -26.22 11.67 -4.75
C ARG A 231 -24.72 11.49 -4.50
N ALA A 232 -24.21 10.39 -5.03
CA ALA A 232 -22.79 10.05 -5.01
C ALA A 232 -21.84 11.11 -5.62
N ASP A 233 -22.37 12.13 -6.28
CA ASP A 233 -21.67 13.28 -6.89
C ASP A 233 -22.63 14.48 -6.75
N THR A 234 -22.42 15.26 -5.70
CA THR A 234 -23.29 16.36 -5.26
C THR A 234 -23.28 17.49 -6.28
N ASP A 235 -22.09 17.88 -6.75
CA ASP A 235 -21.91 19.04 -7.62
C ASP A 235 -22.03 18.73 -9.13
N SER A 236 -22.11 17.44 -9.46
CA SER A 236 -22.27 16.87 -10.81
C SER A 236 -21.08 17.08 -11.75
N ASP A 237 -19.86 17.15 -11.23
CA ASP A 237 -18.66 17.35 -12.04
C ASP A 237 -18.03 16.06 -12.61
N GLY A 238 -18.49 14.91 -12.13
CA GLY A 238 -18.06 13.59 -12.56
C GLY A 238 -17.10 12.88 -11.60
N ILE A 239 -16.74 13.50 -10.47
CA ILE A 239 -15.97 12.91 -9.38
C ILE A 239 -16.91 12.67 -8.19
N PRO A 240 -16.90 11.48 -7.55
CA PRO A 240 -17.77 11.21 -6.39
C PRO A 240 -17.34 11.94 -5.11
N ASP A 241 -18.29 12.33 -4.26
CA ASP A 241 -18.00 13.14 -3.05
C ASP A 241 -17.01 12.42 -2.11
N GLY A 242 -17.17 11.11 -1.94
CA GLY A 242 -16.24 10.29 -1.16
C GLY A 242 -14.81 10.28 -1.71
N TYR A 243 -14.64 10.30 -3.03
CA TYR A 243 -13.32 10.45 -3.63
C TYR A 243 -12.76 11.85 -3.35
N GLU A 244 -13.56 12.88 -3.58
CA GLU A 244 -13.15 14.27 -3.38
C GLU A 244 -12.70 14.54 -1.94
N LEU A 245 -13.48 14.10 -0.96
CA LEU A 245 -13.15 14.24 0.46
C LEU A 245 -11.84 13.51 0.83
N SER A 246 -11.58 12.36 0.21
CA SER A 246 -10.39 11.56 0.51
C SER A 246 -9.09 12.19 -0.02
N TYR A 247 -9.17 12.92 -1.13
CA TYR A 247 -8.03 13.58 -1.78
C TYR A 247 -8.00 15.10 -1.56
N GLY A 248 -8.96 15.66 -0.82
CA GLY A 248 -8.98 17.08 -0.44
C GLY A 248 -9.53 18.03 -1.52
N LEU A 249 -10.32 17.50 -2.46
CA LEU A 249 -11.14 18.27 -3.41
C LEU A 249 -12.43 18.78 -2.71
N ASP A 250 -13.18 19.67 -3.38
CA ASP A 250 -14.38 20.32 -2.82
C ASP A 250 -15.68 19.74 -3.43
N PRO A 251 -16.37 18.79 -2.76
CA PRO A 251 -17.53 18.08 -3.32
C PRO A 251 -18.79 18.94 -3.52
N THR A 252 -18.69 20.24 -3.22
CA THR A 252 -19.78 21.19 -3.40
C THR A 252 -19.54 22.17 -4.55
N ILE A 253 -18.39 22.08 -5.22
CA ILE A 253 -17.96 23.02 -6.25
C ILE A 253 -17.22 22.30 -7.37
N ASN A 254 -17.78 22.36 -8.58
CA ASN A 254 -17.19 21.74 -9.76
C ASN A 254 -15.73 22.16 -9.96
N ASP A 255 -14.82 21.27 -9.59
CA ASP A 255 -13.39 21.47 -9.62
C ASP A 255 -12.67 20.40 -10.45
N ALA A 256 -13.38 19.43 -11.02
CA ALA A 256 -12.92 18.42 -11.96
C ALA A 256 -11.93 18.92 -13.05
N SER A 257 -12.08 20.17 -13.48
CA SER A 257 -11.22 20.80 -14.51
C SER A 257 -10.09 21.69 -13.95
N GLN A 258 -9.90 21.69 -12.64
CA GLN A 258 -8.78 22.29 -11.94
C GLN A 258 -7.63 21.27 -11.80
N ASP A 259 -6.51 21.78 -11.31
CA ASP A 259 -5.24 21.08 -11.12
C ASP A 259 -4.85 21.40 -9.67
N LEU A 260 -5.20 20.50 -8.76
CA LEU A 260 -5.10 20.73 -7.31
C LEU A 260 -3.64 20.87 -6.86
N ASP A 261 -2.74 20.05 -7.38
CA ASP A 261 -1.33 20.01 -7.00
C ASP A 261 -0.40 20.84 -7.90
N GLY A 262 -0.87 21.25 -9.08
CA GLY A 262 -0.15 22.12 -10.01
C GLY A 262 0.82 21.39 -10.94
N ASP A 263 0.69 20.07 -11.11
CA ASP A 263 1.57 19.27 -11.96
C ASP A 263 1.21 19.32 -13.46
N GLY A 264 0.05 19.91 -13.78
CA GLY A 264 -0.48 20.06 -15.13
C GLY A 264 -1.50 19.00 -15.55
N SER A 265 -1.84 18.06 -14.66
CA SER A 265 -2.96 17.12 -14.77
C SER A 265 -4.25 17.75 -14.24
N LEU A 266 -5.41 17.28 -14.71
CA LEU A 266 -6.69 17.74 -14.19
C LEU A 266 -7.23 16.73 -13.19
N ASN A 267 -7.92 17.20 -12.15
CA ASN A 267 -8.53 16.34 -11.11
C ASN A 267 -9.36 15.19 -11.71
N ILE A 268 -10.11 15.46 -12.79
CA ILE A 268 -10.93 14.45 -13.49
C ILE A 268 -10.11 13.41 -14.27
N ASP A 269 -8.96 13.81 -14.82
CA ASP A 269 -8.07 12.92 -15.54
C ASP A 269 -7.37 11.97 -14.54
N GLU A 270 -7.04 12.50 -13.36
CA GLU A 270 -6.45 11.75 -12.25
C GLU A 270 -7.42 10.79 -11.59
N TYR A 271 -8.65 11.24 -11.32
CA TYR A 271 -9.75 10.36 -10.89
C TYR A 271 -9.97 9.21 -11.89
N SER A 272 -10.03 9.53 -13.19
CA SER A 272 -10.24 8.53 -14.25
C SER A 272 -9.07 7.54 -14.38
N ALA A 273 -7.85 8.00 -14.07
CA ALA A 273 -6.64 7.19 -14.08
C ALA A 273 -6.34 6.50 -12.74
N GLY A 274 -7.08 6.85 -11.67
CA GLY A 274 -6.83 6.50 -10.28
C GLY A 274 -5.41 6.83 -9.83
N SER A 275 -4.93 8.02 -10.21
CA SER A 275 -3.77 8.68 -9.61
C SER A 275 -4.22 9.63 -8.49
N ASP A 276 -3.28 10.25 -7.77
CA ASP A 276 -3.58 11.06 -6.58
C ASP A 276 -3.53 12.55 -6.94
N PRO A 277 -4.68 13.25 -7.02
CA PRO A 277 -4.74 14.65 -7.44
C PRO A 277 -4.13 15.64 -6.44
N SER A 278 -3.67 15.16 -5.28
CA SER A 278 -3.01 15.98 -4.26
C SER A 278 -1.49 15.78 -4.22
N ASP A 279 -0.92 14.95 -5.10
CA ASP A 279 0.49 14.56 -5.12
C ASP A 279 1.13 14.75 -6.50
N GLU A 280 1.96 15.79 -6.64
CA GLU A 280 2.60 16.24 -7.90
C GLU A 280 3.50 15.18 -8.60
N VAL A 281 3.73 14.03 -7.98
CA VAL A 281 4.46 12.90 -8.58
C VAL A 281 3.54 11.74 -9.02
N SER A 282 2.26 11.80 -8.68
CA SER A 282 1.24 10.80 -8.97
C SER A 282 0.49 11.14 -10.26
N LEU A 283 1.15 10.92 -11.39
CA LEU A 283 0.59 11.29 -12.69
C LEU A 283 -0.44 10.26 -13.22
N PRO A 284 -1.48 10.70 -13.97
CA PRO A 284 -2.53 9.84 -14.57
C PRO A 284 -2.03 8.89 -15.69
N GLU A 285 -0.72 8.67 -15.81
CA GLU A 285 -0.03 8.30 -17.05
C GLU A 285 0.94 7.10 -16.85
N SER A 286 0.49 5.84 -16.88
CA SER A 286 1.38 4.66 -16.83
C SER A 286 0.89 3.52 -17.76
N GLY A 287 1.57 3.14 -18.85
CA GLY A 287 2.79 2.33 -18.82
C GLY A 287 4.00 2.85 -19.58
N PRO A 288 4.97 2.00 -19.98
CA PRO A 288 6.27 2.48 -20.42
C PRO A 288 6.26 3.19 -21.77
N ALA A 289 6.91 4.36 -21.81
CA ALA A 289 7.19 5.08 -23.03
C ALA A 289 8.40 4.45 -23.75
N LEU A 290 8.17 3.95 -24.96
CA LEU A 290 9.20 3.44 -25.86
C LEU A 290 9.55 4.51 -26.89
N SER A 291 10.84 4.69 -27.18
CA SER A 291 11.30 5.48 -28.32
C SER A 291 12.40 4.74 -29.07
N TRP A 292 12.41 4.83 -30.40
CA TRP A 292 13.34 4.05 -31.24
C TRP A 292 13.91 4.86 -32.38
N SER A 293 15.07 4.39 -32.86
CA SER A 293 15.59 4.77 -34.16
C SER A 293 14.97 3.88 -35.23
N THR A 294 14.40 4.47 -36.29
CA THR A 294 13.78 3.73 -37.40
C THR A 294 14.73 2.69 -38.01
N PRO A 295 14.35 1.40 -38.04
CA PRO A 295 15.04 0.40 -38.85
C PRO A 295 14.97 0.74 -40.35
N THR A 296 16.12 0.90 -41.00
CA THR A 296 16.24 1.30 -42.42
C THR A 296 16.79 0.20 -43.33
N SER A 297 16.67 -1.07 -42.91
CA SER A 297 17.10 -2.22 -43.73
C SER A 297 16.12 -3.39 -43.60
N ARG A 298 15.72 -3.95 -44.75
CA ARG A 298 14.85 -5.13 -44.82
C ARG A 298 15.61 -6.42 -44.46
N GLU A 299 14.89 -7.50 -44.20
CA GLU A 299 15.51 -8.80 -43.88
C GLU A 299 16.47 -9.33 -44.95
N ASP A 300 16.22 -9.00 -46.22
CA ASP A 300 17.03 -9.35 -47.38
C ASP A 300 18.29 -8.47 -47.55
N GLY A 301 18.45 -7.44 -46.71
CA GLY A 301 19.57 -6.51 -46.71
C GLY A 301 19.42 -5.32 -47.66
N SER A 302 18.28 -5.16 -48.33
CA SER A 302 17.96 -3.95 -49.09
C SER A 302 17.72 -2.75 -48.15
N VAL A 303 17.86 -1.54 -48.70
CA VAL A 303 17.61 -0.28 -47.98
C VAL A 303 16.11 -0.04 -47.93
N LEU A 304 15.60 0.30 -46.75
CA LEU A 304 14.21 0.74 -46.53
C LEU A 304 14.21 2.25 -46.31
N ASP A 305 13.55 2.97 -47.21
CA ASP A 305 13.36 4.42 -47.07
C ASP A 305 12.24 4.71 -46.07
N VAL A 306 12.40 5.76 -45.25
CA VAL A 306 11.44 6.10 -44.19
C VAL A 306 10.04 6.39 -44.76
N SER A 307 9.97 6.90 -46.00
CA SER A 307 8.69 7.15 -46.69
C SER A 307 7.96 5.89 -47.15
N GLU A 308 8.63 4.74 -47.16
CA GLU A 308 8.04 3.45 -47.54
C GLU A 308 7.42 2.73 -46.33
N ILE A 309 7.65 3.23 -45.11
CA ILE A 309 7.18 2.59 -43.87
C ILE A 309 5.68 2.81 -43.73
N ASP A 310 4.95 1.70 -43.65
CA ASP A 310 3.52 1.69 -43.35
C ASP A 310 3.30 1.73 -41.84
N HIS A 311 3.94 0.80 -41.12
CA HIS A 311 3.86 0.70 -39.66
C HIS A 311 5.10 0.03 -39.05
N TYR A 312 5.22 0.14 -37.74
CA TYR A 312 6.13 -0.62 -36.92
C TYR A 312 5.37 -1.73 -36.20
N GLU A 313 6.04 -2.85 -35.97
CA GLU A 313 5.59 -3.88 -35.03
C GLU A 313 6.54 -3.91 -33.84
N ILE A 314 5.97 -3.79 -32.63
CA ILE A 314 6.68 -3.87 -31.36
C ILE A 314 6.25 -5.15 -30.67
N GLN A 315 7.22 -5.97 -30.28
CA GLN A 315 6.99 -7.16 -29.45
C GLN A 315 7.54 -6.93 -28.06
N TYR A 316 6.79 -7.38 -27.06
CA TYR A 316 7.20 -7.32 -25.67
C TYR A 316 6.83 -8.57 -24.88
N PHE A 317 7.70 -8.93 -23.93
CA PHE A 317 7.59 -10.15 -23.12
C PHE A 317 8.40 -9.99 -21.82
N PRO A 318 7.98 -10.62 -20.70
CA PRO A 318 8.69 -10.48 -19.44
C PRO A 318 10.08 -11.13 -19.51
N VAL A 319 11.03 -10.54 -18.80
CA VAL A 319 12.36 -11.10 -18.53
C VAL A 319 12.21 -12.08 -17.39
N TYR A 320 12.41 -13.36 -17.68
CA TYR A 320 12.40 -14.38 -16.65
C TYR A 320 13.69 -14.31 -15.84
N ALA A 321 13.58 -14.14 -14.53
CA ALA A 321 14.66 -14.52 -13.62
C ALA A 321 14.88 -16.02 -13.79
N ALA A 322 15.93 -16.39 -14.52
CA ALA A 322 16.25 -17.78 -14.84
C ALA A 322 16.81 -18.57 -13.64
N GLU A 323 16.72 -18.05 -12.41
CA GLU A 323 17.40 -18.63 -11.25
C GLU A 323 16.41 -19.25 -10.26
N ILE A 324 16.62 -20.54 -10.00
CA ILE A 324 15.95 -21.29 -8.94
C ILE A 324 16.46 -20.75 -7.60
N VAL A 325 15.59 -20.13 -6.81
CA VAL A 325 15.93 -19.67 -5.46
C VAL A 325 15.78 -20.84 -4.49
N THR A 326 16.87 -21.23 -3.82
CA THR A 326 16.88 -22.34 -2.86
C THR A 326 17.24 -21.81 -1.47
N LEU A 327 16.40 -22.10 -0.47
CA LEU A 327 16.63 -21.79 0.94
C LEU A 327 16.73 -23.09 1.74
N ASP A 328 17.83 -23.22 2.47
CA ASP A 328 18.13 -24.33 3.36
C ASP A 328 17.89 -23.94 4.83
N ASP A 329 17.87 -24.90 5.75
CA ASP A 329 17.66 -24.69 7.20
C ASP A 329 18.80 -23.91 7.88
N ASN A 330 19.91 -23.70 7.18
CA ASN A 330 21.03 -22.86 7.60
C ASN A 330 21.07 -21.49 6.90
N SER A 331 20.08 -21.17 6.07
CA SER A 331 20.00 -19.86 5.42
C SER A 331 19.64 -18.76 6.43
N GLY A 332 20.10 -17.53 6.20
CA GLY A 332 19.73 -16.37 7.03
C GLY A 332 18.25 -15.98 6.95
N PHE A 333 17.48 -16.69 6.14
CA PHE A 333 16.06 -16.46 5.87
C PHE A 333 15.18 -17.63 6.32
N PHE A 334 15.73 -18.54 7.12
CA PHE A 334 15.02 -19.62 7.78
C PHE A 334 14.97 -19.40 9.29
N ASN A 335 13.82 -19.70 9.91
CA ASN A 335 13.69 -19.75 11.36
C ASN A 335 12.59 -20.73 11.81
N ILE A 336 12.72 -21.23 13.04
CA ILE A 336 11.64 -21.93 13.76
C ILE A 336 10.92 -20.93 14.65
N VAL A 337 9.58 -20.95 14.63
CA VAL A 337 8.71 -20.13 15.47
C VAL A 337 8.07 -21.00 16.56
N GLY A 338 7.80 -20.42 17.74
CA GLY A 338 7.03 -21.04 18.82
C GLY A 338 7.85 -21.88 19.82
N SER A 339 8.94 -22.54 19.40
CA SER A 339 9.82 -23.26 20.32
C SER A 339 11.21 -23.54 19.74
N ASN A 340 12.18 -23.85 20.60
CA ASN A 340 13.51 -24.28 20.17
C ASN A 340 13.49 -25.75 19.73
N VAL A 341 13.60 -26.00 18.42
CA VAL A 341 13.76 -27.35 17.86
C VAL A 341 15.23 -27.58 17.53
N ALA A 342 15.83 -28.62 18.12
CA ALA A 342 17.24 -28.95 17.90
C ALA A 342 17.47 -29.49 16.47
N VAL A 343 18.61 -29.12 15.87
CA VAL A 343 19.07 -29.67 14.60
C VAL A 343 19.43 -31.15 14.76
N SER A 344 19.06 -31.96 13.78
CA SER A 344 19.45 -33.36 13.65
C SER A 344 20.17 -33.62 12.34
N SER A 345 20.98 -34.67 12.31
CA SER A 345 21.65 -35.20 11.12
C SER A 345 21.59 -36.73 11.10
N ALA A 346 20.69 -37.32 11.89
CA ALA A 346 20.65 -38.75 12.16
C ALA A 346 20.21 -39.59 10.94
N THR A 347 19.40 -39.01 10.05
CA THR A 347 18.87 -39.68 8.87
C THR A 347 19.31 -38.92 7.62
N SER A 348 19.86 -39.61 6.62
CA SER A 348 20.31 -38.97 5.37
C SER A 348 19.14 -38.50 4.49
N GLY A 349 19.42 -37.61 3.54
CA GLY A 349 18.42 -37.08 2.60
C GLY A 349 18.12 -35.59 2.77
N TYR A 350 18.65 -34.95 3.82
CA TYR A 350 18.57 -33.50 3.98
C TYR A 350 19.55 -32.75 3.05
N LEU A 351 19.38 -31.43 2.92
CA LEU A 351 20.31 -30.51 2.27
C LEU A 351 21.18 -29.82 3.35
N GLY A 352 22.40 -29.44 3.01
CA GLY A 352 23.26 -28.73 3.97
C GLY A 352 23.72 -29.58 5.17
N ALA A 353 23.70 -28.98 6.36
CA ALA A 353 24.36 -29.54 7.55
C ALA A 353 23.44 -30.40 8.42
N GLY A 354 22.12 -30.25 8.32
CA GLY A 354 21.16 -30.96 9.15
C GLY A 354 19.71 -30.72 8.72
N TYR A 355 18.78 -30.99 9.64
CA TYR A 355 17.35 -30.70 9.50
C TYR A 355 16.73 -30.52 10.88
N HIS A 356 15.55 -29.90 10.94
CA HIS A 356 14.78 -29.71 12.17
C HIS A 356 13.57 -30.67 12.23
N PRO A 357 13.58 -31.70 13.11
CA PRO A 357 12.42 -32.55 13.36
C PRO A 357 11.46 -31.87 14.35
N ILE A 358 10.37 -31.31 13.82
CA ILE A 358 9.32 -30.67 14.61
C ILE A 358 8.35 -31.76 15.07
N ALA A 359 8.13 -31.87 16.38
CA ALA A 359 7.18 -32.83 16.95
C ALA A 359 5.73 -32.46 16.59
N PRO A 360 4.82 -33.43 16.45
CA PRO A 360 3.41 -33.15 16.20
C PRO A 360 2.81 -32.33 17.35
N GLY A 361 2.03 -31.31 16.99
CA GLY A 361 1.46 -30.33 17.92
C GLY A 361 0.18 -29.70 17.38
N ASP A 362 -0.21 -28.57 17.94
CA ASP A 362 -1.40 -27.79 17.57
C ASP A 362 -1.13 -26.74 16.48
N GLY A 363 0.07 -26.74 15.90
CA GLY A 363 0.50 -25.75 14.90
C GLY A 363 1.23 -24.54 15.49
N SER A 364 1.30 -24.38 16.83
CA SER A 364 2.01 -23.28 17.48
C SER A 364 3.53 -23.27 17.22
N VAL A 365 4.11 -24.43 16.90
CA VAL A 365 5.50 -24.56 16.44
C VAL A 365 5.52 -24.82 14.95
N PHE A 366 6.28 -24.04 14.20
CA PHE A 366 6.38 -24.16 12.74
C PHE A 366 7.75 -23.68 12.22
N ALA A 367 8.14 -24.22 11.07
CA ALA A 367 9.27 -23.72 10.30
C ALA A 367 8.82 -22.63 9.34
N LYS A 368 9.65 -21.60 9.16
CA LYS A 368 9.38 -20.44 8.31
C LYS A 368 10.58 -20.16 7.40
N TRP A 369 10.34 -20.04 6.10
CA TRP A 369 11.31 -19.57 5.10
C TRP A 369 10.79 -18.27 4.46
N SER A 370 11.66 -17.27 4.32
CA SER A 370 11.31 -15.96 3.76
C SER A 370 12.02 -15.72 2.42
N PHE A 371 11.25 -15.48 1.38
CA PHE A 371 11.72 -15.15 0.03
C PHE A 371 11.52 -13.66 -0.26
N PHE A 372 12.48 -13.09 -0.99
CA PHE A 372 12.49 -11.69 -1.41
C PHE A 372 12.82 -11.61 -2.90
N ASP A 373 12.61 -10.45 -3.50
CA ASP A 373 12.86 -10.18 -4.92
C ASP A 373 12.10 -11.13 -5.87
N LEU A 374 10.92 -11.59 -5.44
CA LEU A 374 10.00 -12.32 -6.30
C LEU A 374 9.43 -11.40 -7.36
N ASN A 375 9.04 -11.95 -8.50
CA ASN A 375 8.37 -11.20 -9.55
C ASN A 375 6.85 -11.37 -9.43
N PRO A 376 6.10 -10.34 -8.98
CA PRO A 376 4.65 -10.43 -8.87
C PRO A 376 4.01 -10.82 -10.20
N GLY A 377 2.99 -11.66 -10.17
CA GLY A 377 2.29 -12.10 -11.40
C GLY A 377 2.97 -13.25 -12.17
N ILE A 378 4.19 -13.67 -11.84
CA ILE A 378 4.81 -14.88 -12.40
C ILE A 378 4.50 -16.10 -11.51
N PRO A 379 3.90 -17.19 -12.03
CA PRO A 379 3.65 -18.37 -11.23
C PRO A 379 4.98 -19.08 -10.87
N TYR A 380 5.08 -19.56 -9.63
CA TYR A 380 6.19 -20.36 -9.12
C TYR A 380 5.68 -21.72 -8.63
N ALA A 381 6.44 -22.78 -8.93
CA ALA A 381 6.34 -24.05 -8.24
C ALA A 381 7.18 -24.01 -6.96
N LEU A 382 6.54 -24.22 -5.81
CA LEU A 382 7.24 -24.48 -4.56
C LEU A 382 7.60 -25.96 -4.49
N GLU A 383 8.88 -26.24 -4.32
CA GLU A 383 9.37 -27.60 -4.08
C GLU A 383 10.06 -27.67 -2.73
N ALA A 384 9.86 -28.78 -2.02
CA ALA A 384 10.51 -29.05 -0.75
C ALA A 384 11.34 -30.33 -0.80
N ARG A 385 12.35 -30.39 0.05
CA ARG A 385 13.21 -31.55 0.29
C ARG A 385 13.24 -31.84 1.77
N TRP A 386 13.31 -33.12 2.12
CA TRP A 386 13.34 -33.60 3.49
C TRP A 386 14.08 -34.94 3.60
N THR A 387 14.38 -35.36 4.82
CA THR A 387 14.75 -36.76 5.11
C THR A 387 13.51 -37.61 5.39
N ALA A 388 13.49 -38.84 4.89
CA ALA A 388 12.34 -39.74 5.01
C ALA A 388 12.57 -40.83 6.06
N SER A 389 11.60 -41.01 6.96
CA SER A 389 11.59 -42.08 7.97
C SER A 389 10.16 -42.47 8.33
N SER A 390 9.98 -43.68 8.83
CA SER A 390 8.67 -44.25 9.19
C SER A 390 7.88 -43.47 10.25
N ASN A 391 8.54 -42.65 11.06
CA ASN A 391 7.93 -41.84 12.13
C ASN A 391 7.64 -40.38 11.71
N HIS A 392 7.82 -40.04 10.44
CA HIS A 392 7.49 -38.71 9.91
C HIS A 392 6.01 -38.61 9.53
N SER A 393 5.53 -37.38 9.43
CA SER A 393 4.15 -37.04 9.11
C SER A 393 3.74 -37.54 7.72
N GLN A 394 2.50 -38.03 7.61
CA GLN A 394 1.83 -38.30 6.34
C GLN A 394 1.03 -37.09 5.82
N LYS A 395 0.92 -36.05 6.65
CA LYS A 395 0.03 -34.91 6.46
C LYS A 395 0.74 -33.56 6.60
N ALA A 396 2.05 -33.52 6.33
CA ALA A 396 2.82 -32.28 6.35
C ALA A 396 2.26 -31.34 5.29
N THR A 397 1.89 -30.12 5.67
CA THR A 397 1.24 -29.18 4.76
C THR A 397 2.03 -27.89 4.72
N TYR A 398 2.38 -27.43 3.52
CA TYR A 398 3.10 -26.17 3.32
C TYR A 398 2.10 -25.05 3.10
N ARG A 399 2.31 -23.95 3.80
CA ARG A 399 1.45 -22.76 3.80
C ARG A 399 2.24 -21.60 3.23
N ILE A 400 1.67 -20.81 2.33
CA ILE A 400 2.33 -19.66 1.71
C ILE A 400 1.53 -18.40 2.02
N GLY A 401 2.20 -17.36 2.49
CA GLY A 401 1.65 -16.02 2.70
C GLY A 401 2.53 -14.94 2.06
N PHE A 402 1.97 -13.76 1.81
CA PHE A 402 2.65 -12.63 1.15
C PHE A 402 2.65 -11.42 2.09
N LYS A 403 3.71 -10.58 2.07
CA LYS A 403 3.81 -9.44 2.99
C LYS A 403 2.98 -8.27 2.46
N GLY A 404 1.69 -8.33 2.79
CA GLY A 404 0.62 -7.42 2.35
C GLY A 404 -0.73 -7.92 2.86
N ASP A 405 -0.82 -9.23 3.09
CA ASP A 405 -1.89 -9.87 3.83
C ASP A 405 -1.52 -9.89 5.33
N VAL A 406 -2.41 -9.39 6.18
CA VAL A 406 -2.25 -9.35 7.64
C VAL A 406 -2.09 -10.77 8.20
N GLU A 407 -0.86 -11.27 8.34
CA GLU A 407 -0.55 -12.60 8.91
C GLU A 407 -1.51 -13.75 8.49
N GLU A 408 -2.05 -13.69 7.27
CA GLU A 408 -2.97 -14.71 6.77
C GLU A 408 -2.25 -15.62 5.79
N ILE A 409 -2.36 -16.92 6.03
CA ILE A 409 -1.90 -17.94 5.10
C ILE A 409 -2.82 -17.87 3.88
N SER A 410 -2.34 -17.25 2.80
CA SER A 410 -3.13 -17.07 1.58
C SER A 410 -3.31 -18.37 0.78
N ILE A 411 -2.36 -19.32 0.90
CA ILE A 411 -2.38 -20.60 0.17
C ILE A 411 -1.97 -21.77 1.06
N GLN A 412 -2.78 -22.83 1.08
CA GLN A 412 -2.45 -24.10 1.73
C GLN A 412 -2.22 -25.19 0.66
N GLY A 413 -1.02 -25.77 0.63
CA GLY A 413 -0.66 -26.89 -0.23
C GLY A 413 -1.37 -28.21 0.15
N PRO A 414 -1.26 -29.26 -0.66
CA PRO A 414 -1.76 -30.58 -0.31
C PRO A 414 -0.95 -31.20 0.85
N ALA A 415 -1.57 -32.18 1.51
CA ALA A 415 -0.90 -33.03 2.50
C ALA A 415 0.22 -33.87 1.85
N ILE A 416 1.43 -33.78 2.40
CA ILE A 416 2.64 -34.45 1.92
C ILE A 416 3.06 -35.57 2.88
N ASP A 417 3.31 -36.77 2.32
CA ASP A 417 3.84 -37.91 3.07
C ASP A 417 5.38 -37.88 3.14
N GLN A 418 5.90 -37.33 4.24
CA GLN A 418 7.33 -37.19 4.49
C GLN A 418 8.02 -38.50 4.89
N ARG A 419 7.31 -39.64 4.94
CA ARG A 419 7.95 -40.95 5.12
C ARG A 419 8.54 -41.51 3.82
N THR A 420 8.26 -40.84 2.70
CA THR A 420 8.70 -41.24 1.36
C THR A 420 9.41 -40.09 0.65
N SER A 421 10.05 -40.37 -0.49
CA SER A 421 10.69 -39.36 -1.36
C SER A 421 11.80 -38.50 -0.73
N GLY A 422 12.34 -38.93 0.41
CA GLY A 422 13.42 -38.21 1.08
C GLY A 422 14.67 -38.08 0.20
N GLY A 423 15.31 -36.92 0.23
CA GLY A 423 16.45 -36.59 -0.64
C GLY A 423 16.11 -36.19 -2.07
N GLN A 424 14.82 -36.09 -2.42
CA GLN A 424 14.36 -35.56 -3.71
C GLN A 424 13.68 -34.20 -3.50
N TRP A 425 13.68 -33.37 -4.54
CA TRP A 425 12.83 -32.18 -4.60
C TRP A 425 11.44 -32.60 -5.06
N VAL A 426 10.43 -32.31 -4.25
CA VAL A 426 9.03 -32.65 -4.52
C VAL A 426 8.22 -31.36 -4.58
N LYS A 427 7.43 -31.18 -5.64
CA LYS A 427 6.48 -30.07 -5.73
C LYS A 427 5.43 -30.19 -4.63
N VAL A 428 5.37 -29.17 -3.77
CA VAL A 428 4.46 -29.11 -2.63
C VAL A 428 3.44 -27.98 -2.74
N ALA A 429 3.64 -27.00 -3.64
CA ALA A 429 2.61 -26.03 -3.99
C ALA A 429 2.91 -25.38 -5.35
N GLU A 430 1.96 -24.59 -5.83
CA GLU A 430 2.13 -23.65 -6.93
C GLU A 430 1.39 -22.37 -6.56
N PHE A 431 1.99 -21.22 -6.82
CA PHE A 431 1.40 -19.93 -6.49
C PHE A 431 1.93 -18.84 -7.42
N THR A 432 1.14 -17.79 -7.59
CA THR A 432 1.57 -16.55 -8.22
C THR A 432 1.65 -15.50 -7.12
N PRO A 433 2.83 -14.94 -6.81
CA PRO A 433 2.97 -13.97 -5.74
C PRO A 433 2.27 -12.66 -6.12
N SER A 434 1.56 -12.09 -5.16
CA SER A 434 0.94 -10.75 -5.26
C SER A 434 1.94 -9.63 -4.93
N ASP A 435 3.04 -9.96 -4.26
CA ASP A 435 4.11 -9.04 -3.85
C ASP A 435 5.51 -9.65 -4.14
N SER A 436 6.53 -8.81 -4.13
CA SER A 436 7.94 -9.14 -4.23
C SER A 436 8.49 -10.02 -3.10
N SER A 437 7.68 -10.33 -2.07
CA SER A 437 8.07 -11.17 -0.95
C SER A 437 7.05 -12.26 -0.67
N ALA A 438 7.52 -13.43 -0.22
CA ALA A 438 6.65 -14.53 0.20
C ALA A 438 7.26 -15.27 1.40
N VAL A 439 6.39 -15.77 2.25
CA VAL A 439 6.73 -16.61 3.40
C VAL A 439 6.17 -18.01 3.17
N VAL A 440 7.00 -19.03 3.37
CA VAL A 440 6.58 -20.42 3.40
C VAL A 440 6.63 -20.93 4.84
N GLU A 441 5.52 -21.46 5.32
CA GLU A 441 5.38 -22.05 6.65
C GLU A 441 5.09 -23.54 6.59
N LEU A 442 5.63 -24.25 7.57
CA LEU A 442 5.44 -25.69 7.75
C LEU A 442 5.10 -25.98 9.23
N PRO A 443 3.80 -26.04 9.58
CA PRO A 443 3.35 -26.17 10.96
C PRO A 443 3.37 -27.60 11.49
N SER A 444 3.42 -27.70 12.83
CA SER A 444 3.41 -28.97 13.59
C SER A 444 2.07 -29.70 13.62
N GLU A 445 0.99 -29.12 13.08
CA GLU A 445 -0.38 -29.66 13.07
C GLU A 445 -0.50 -30.92 12.19
N THR A 446 0.01 -32.06 12.67
CA THR A 446 0.23 -33.26 11.86
C THR A 446 0.17 -34.56 12.66
N ASP A 447 0.26 -35.70 11.96
CA ASP A 447 0.16 -37.06 12.53
C ASP A 447 1.52 -37.72 12.85
N GLY A 448 2.63 -37.00 12.69
CA GLY A 448 3.98 -37.48 12.95
C GLY A 448 4.99 -36.32 13.00
N TYR A 449 6.29 -36.62 13.04
CA TYR A 449 7.30 -35.55 12.98
C TYR A 449 7.27 -34.86 11.62
N VAL A 450 7.26 -33.54 11.60
CA VAL A 450 7.44 -32.75 10.39
C VAL A 450 8.90 -32.35 10.27
N ILE A 451 9.47 -32.57 9.10
CA ILE A 451 10.88 -32.33 8.83
C ILE A 451 11.00 -31.04 8.03
N ALA A 452 11.57 -30.02 8.67
CA ALA A 452 12.00 -28.81 8.01
C ALA A 452 13.48 -28.94 7.63
N ASP A 453 13.76 -28.81 6.35
CA ASP A 453 15.09 -28.95 5.76
C ASP A 453 15.25 -27.84 4.71
N ALA A 454 14.83 -28.08 3.46
CA ALA A 454 15.00 -27.09 2.40
C ALA A 454 13.75 -26.91 1.52
N VAL A 455 13.59 -25.69 1.02
CA VAL A 455 12.57 -25.30 0.05
C VAL A 455 13.22 -24.56 -1.12
N ARG A 456 12.61 -24.63 -2.31
CA ARG A 456 13.02 -23.84 -3.46
C ARG A 456 11.84 -23.39 -4.31
N LEU A 457 12.00 -22.25 -4.96
CA LEU A 457 11.04 -21.70 -5.92
C LEU A 457 11.57 -21.87 -7.33
N ASN A 458 10.74 -22.48 -8.19
CA ASN A 458 11.02 -22.62 -9.61
C ASN A 458 9.96 -21.84 -10.41
N PRO A 459 10.33 -20.80 -11.17
CA PRO A 459 9.37 -20.04 -11.96
C PRO A 459 8.77 -20.89 -13.08
N ASN A 460 7.44 -21.03 -13.10
CA ASN A 460 6.66 -21.70 -14.14
C ASN A 460 6.33 -20.73 -15.29
N ALA A 461 7.36 -20.18 -15.92
CA ALA A 461 7.21 -19.22 -17.00
C ALA A 461 6.69 -19.87 -18.30
N VAL A 462 5.51 -19.46 -18.78
CA VAL A 462 5.14 -19.59 -20.20
C VAL A 462 5.42 -18.24 -20.87
N SER A 463 6.27 -18.23 -21.90
CA SER A 463 6.58 -17.05 -22.71
C SER A 463 5.40 -16.64 -23.59
N THR A 464 4.48 -15.89 -23.01
CA THR A 464 3.48 -15.13 -23.76
C THR A 464 4.14 -13.86 -24.29
N MET A 465 4.31 -13.80 -25.61
CA MET A 465 4.85 -12.63 -26.31
C MET A 465 3.69 -11.83 -26.89
N SER A 466 3.58 -10.56 -26.52
CA SER A 466 2.58 -9.63 -27.03
C SER A 466 3.11 -8.85 -28.22
N THR A 467 2.23 -8.40 -29.12
CA THR A 467 2.59 -7.58 -30.28
C THR A 467 1.69 -6.35 -30.37
N MET A 468 2.28 -5.19 -30.61
CA MET A 468 1.63 -3.90 -30.82
C MET A 468 2.00 -3.36 -32.21
N ILE A 469 1.04 -2.75 -32.90
CA ILE A 469 1.24 -2.09 -34.19
C ILE A 469 1.23 -0.58 -33.98
N VAL A 470 2.22 0.12 -34.55
CA VAL A 470 2.37 1.57 -34.43
C VAL A 470 2.46 2.19 -35.83
N PRO A 471 1.72 3.27 -36.15
CA PRO A 471 1.83 3.94 -37.45
C PRO A 471 3.27 4.37 -37.82
N GLY A 472 3.63 4.26 -39.10
CA GLY A 472 4.98 4.55 -39.61
C GLY A 472 5.44 6.01 -39.43
N SER A 473 4.53 6.92 -39.08
CA SER A 473 4.82 8.32 -38.77
C SER A 473 5.34 8.56 -37.34
N GLN A 474 5.29 7.55 -36.48
CA GLN A 474 5.67 7.67 -35.06
C GLN A 474 7.03 7.02 -34.80
N GLN A 475 7.82 7.60 -33.90
CA GLN A 475 9.10 7.05 -33.42
C GLN A 475 9.11 6.82 -31.91
N SER A 476 7.92 6.94 -31.31
CA SER A 476 7.65 6.70 -29.91
C SER A 476 6.22 6.21 -29.74
N VAL A 477 6.00 5.33 -28.77
CA VAL A 477 4.68 4.87 -28.35
C VAL A 477 4.69 4.57 -26.86
N LYS A 478 3.56 4.75 -26.19
CA LYS A 478 3.37 4.33 -24.80
C LYS A 478 2.54 3.05 -24.81
N ILE A 479 2.96 2.03 -24.04
CA ILE A 479 2.15 0.83 -23.91
C ILE A 479 0.98 1.14 -22.97
N GLU A 480 -0.23 1.17 -23.54
CA GLU A 480 -1.50 1.44 -22.83
C GLU A 480 -1.95 0.26 -21.97
N GLU A 481 -1.44 -0.95 -22.23
CA GLU A 481 -1.69 -2.13 -21.41
C GLU A 481 -0.87 -2.08 -20.11
N LYS A 482 -1.53 -2.32 -18.97
CA LYS A 482 -0.86 -2.47 -17.68
C LYS A 482 0.06 -3.69 -17.70
N LEU A 483 1.36 -3.46 -17.84
CA LEU A 483 2.36 -4.50 -17.69
C LEU A 483 2.56 -4.79 -16.19
N PRO A 484 2.52 -6.07 -15.75
CA PRO A 484 2.96 -6.43 -14.41
C PRO A 484 4.34 -5.85 -14.07
N ALA A 485 4.51 -5.45 -12.81
CA ALA A 485 5.80 -5.09 -12.26
C ALA A 485 6.85 -6.18 -12.57
N GLY A 486 8.08 -5.78 -12.86
CA GLY A 486 9.17 -6.69 -13.24
C GLY A 486 9.94 -6.23 -14.47
N SER A 487 10.97 -6.97 -14.84
CA SER A 487 11.75 -6.67 -16.05
C SER A 487 11.03 -7.20 -17.29
N TRP A 488 11.00 -6.41 -18.36
CA TRP A 488 10.39 -6.71 -19.66
C TRP A 488 11.38 -6.47 -20.79
N ASN A 489 11.33 -7.31 -21.82
CA ASN A 489 12.07 -7.16 -23.07
C ASN A 489 11.17 -6.57 -24.14
N PHE A 490 11.72 -5.64 -24.94
CA PHE A 490 11.05 -4.96 -26.04
C PHE A 490 11.90 -5.07 -27.31
N GLN A 491 11.29 -5.40 -28.44
CA GLN A 491 11.96 -5.40 -29.74
C GLN A 491 11.04 -4.85 -30.82
N ILE A 492 11.62 -4.21 -31.83
CA ILE A 492 10.87 -3.52 -32.87
C ILE A 492 11.33 -3.91 -34.27
N ARG A 493 10.40 -3.94 -35.23
CA ARG A 493 10.69 -3.99 -36.68
C ARG A 493 9.80 -3.03 -37.45
N THR A 494 10.21 -2.69 -38.67
CA THR A 494 9.40 -1.94 -39.64
C THR A 494 8.74 -2.87 -40.64
N ILE A 495 7.53 -2.50 -41.08
CA ILE A 495 6.82 -3.10 -42.20
C ILE A 495 6.57 -1.99 -43.24
N ASP A 496 6.93 -2.25 -44.49
CA ASP A 496 6.67 -1.32 -45.60
C ASP A 496 5.27 -1.49 -46.22
N SER A 497 4.88 -0.56 -47.10
CA SER A 497 3.58 -0.57 -47.77
C SER A 497 3.31 -1.80 -48.64
N ASP A 498 4.35 -2.53 -49.03
CA ASP A 498 4.27 -3.78 -49.80
C ASP A 498 4.27 -5.02 -48.89
N GLY A 499 4.36 -4.83 -47.57
CA GLY A 499 4.36 -5.88 -46.54
C GLY A 499 5.73 -6.52 -46.28
N ALA A 500 6.82 -5.96 -46.80
CA ALA A 500 8.16 -6.45 -46.50
C ALA A 500 8.67 -5.91 -45.16
N ALA A 501 9.26 -6.81 -44.37
CA ALA A 501 9.68 -6.52 -43.00
C ALA A 501 11.18 -6.27 -42.86
N SER A 502 11.57 -5.47 -41.86
CA SER A 502 12.92 -5.52 -41.29
C SER A 502 13.06 -6.70 -40.32
N ARG A 503 14.31 -7.02 -39.97
CA ARG A 503 14.55 -7.85 -38.77
C ARG A 503 14.10 -7.09 -37.52
N PHE A 504 13.73 -7.84 -36.49
CA PHE A 504 13.59 -7.27 -35.15
C PHE A 504 14.94 -6.75 -34.65
N SER A 505 14.89 -5.65 -33.90
CA SER A 505 16.02 -5.16 -33.12
C SER A 505 16.45 -6.19 -32.08
N GLU A 506 17.68 -6.05 -31.56
CA GLU A 506 18.03 -6.76 -30.32
C GLU A 506 17.05 -6.33 -29.21
N PRO A 507 16.61 -7.26 -28.34
CA PRO A 507 15.72 -6.91 -27.24
C PRO A 507 16.35 -5.90 -26.29
N ALA A 508 15.61 -4.84 -25.97
CA ALA A 508 15.94 -3.89 -24.91
C ALA A 508 15.19 -4.29 -23.63
N THR A 509 15.89 -4.39 -22.51
CA THR A 509 15.29 -4.71 -21.22
C THR A 509 14.97 -3.43 -20.44
N MET A 510 13.79 -3.39 -19.82
CA MET A 510 13.37 -2.30 -18.96
C MET A 510 12.56 -2.86 -17.78
N THR A 511 12.75 -2.29 -16.60
CA THR A 511 12.00 -2.67 -15.39
C THR A 511 10.77 -1.78 -15.27
N VAL A 512 9.60 -2.41 -15.25
CA VAL A 512 8.32 -1.82 -14.87
C VAL A 512 8.24 -1.94 -13.34
N GLN A 513 7.99 -0.83 -12.64
CA GLN A 513 7.79 -0.84 -11.19
C GLN A 513 6.35 -1.19 -10.85
#